data_AF-A0A600CG15-F1
#
_entry.id   AF-A0A600CG15-F1
#
_cell.length_a   1.000
_cell.length_b   1.000
_cell.length_c   1.000
_cell.angle_alpha   90.00
_cell.angle_beta   90.00
_cell.angle_gamma   90.00
#
_symmetry.space_group_name_H-M   'P 1'
#
loop_
_entity.id
_entity.type
_entity.pdbx_description
1 polymer ?
#
loop_
_entity_poly.entity_id
_entity_poly.type
_entity_poly.pdbx_seq_one_letter_code
_entity_poly.pdbx_strand_id
1 'polypeptide(L)'
;MANLLDWNTLHHKVQAYLDPENGIDKPQKAFPILMVATLLNVSDEEAEDAITDGSMDRGVDAVYVDDRDGRNSIHIFQFKYADTFENTKKNFPSNEIDKLVSFFDDLLDLNKSLEKTCNPILWNKIKEIWAALEKSNPSIEVHFCGNTMEMQNGEKERANASLSKYKYFNVHHHSLDTIVNYFVERKNSVIDEQLQIVDKDYFDRTDGSIRGLICTVEASEIVRIITNPENPKEVRK
;
A
#
# COMPACT_ATOMS: atom_id res chain seq x y z
N MET A 1 13.06 10.78 5.58
CA MET A 1 13.64 11.57 4.45
C MET A 1 14.16 10.54 3.46
N ALA A 2 13.82 10.63 2.17
CA ALA A 2 14.18 9.62 1.18
C ALA A 2 15.71 9.41 1.13
N ASN A 3 16.16 8.19 1.44
CA ASN A 3 17.57 7.81 1.34
C ASN A 3 17.78 6.87 0.14
N LEU A 4 19.04 6.73 -0.30
CA LEU A 4 19.37 5.95 -1.49
C LEU A 4 19.13 4.44 -1.29
N LEU A 5 19.26 3.94 -0.06
CA LEU A 5 19.04 2.52 0.27
C LEU A 5 17.54 2.17 0.14
N ASP A 6 16.66 2.99 0.68
CA ASP A 6 15.21 2.84 0.60
C ASP A 6 14.74 2.90 -0.85
N TRP A 7 15.26 3.89 -1.60
CA TRP A 7 14.94 4.02 -3.03
C TRP A 7 15.39 2.80 -3.82
N ASN A 8 16.62 2.32 -3.62
CA ASN A 8 17.11 1.09 -4.26
C ASN A 8 16.27 -0.12 -3.89
N THR A 9 15.83 -0.23 -2.62
CA THR A 9 15.00 -1.34 -2.13
C THR A 9 13.66 -1.38 -2.86
N LEU A 10 12.96 -0.24 -2.94
CA LEU A 10 11.73 -0.14 -3.71
C LEU A 10 11.98 -0.37 -5.19
N HIS A 11 13.02 0.26 -5.76
CA HIS A 11 13.36 0.13 -7.18
C HIS A 11 13.57 -1.33 -7.57
N HIS A 12 14.36 -2.09 -6.80
CA HIS A 12 14.56 -3.52 -7.04
C HIS A 12 13.27 -4.33 -7.00
N LYS A 13 12.34 -4.01 -6.08
CA LYS A 13 11.02 -4.66 -6.05
C LYS A 13 10.17 -4.31 -7.26
N VAL A 14 10.16 -3.05 -7.68
CA VAL A 14 9.44 -2.63 -8.89
C VAL A 14 10.01 -3.31 -10.14
N GLN A 15 11.34 -3.45 -10.24
CA GLN A 15 11.98 -4.17 -11.35
C GLN A 15 11.57 -5.65 -11.40
N ALA A 16 11.31 -6.28 -10.26
CA ALA A 16 10.86 -7.68 -10.21
C ALA A 16 9.41 -7.87 -10.69
N TYR A 17 8.62 -6.80 -10.75
CA TYR A 17 7.25 -6.78 -11.28
C TYR A 17 7.21 -6.41 -12.77
N LEU A 18 8.36 -6.17 -13.41
CA LEU A 18 8.37 -5.95 -14.85
C LEU A 18 8.06 -7.24 -15.59
N ASP A 19 7.05 -7.17 -16.44
CA ASP A 19 6.65 -8.24 -17.33
C ASP A 19 6.34 -7.64 -18.72
N PRO A 20 7.37 -7.47 -19.56
CA PRO A 20 7.18 -6.89 -20.89
C PRO A 20 6.27 -7.74 -21.79
N GLU A 21 6.17 -9.05 -21.58
CA GLU A 21 5.34 -9.95 -22.39
C GLU A 21 3.85 -9.68 -22.14
N ASN A 22 3.50 -9.32 -20.90
CA ASN A 22 2.15 -8.92 -20.50
C ASN A 22 1.91 -7.40 -20.51
N GLY A 23 2.85 -6.61 -21.07
CA GLY A 23 2.68 -5.17 -21.26
C GLY A 23 3.02 -4.30 -20.04
N ILE A 24 3.60 -4.89 -18.99
CA ILE A 24 4.18 -4.22 -17.82
C ILE A 24 5.66 -3.92 -18.13
N ASP A 25 5.88 -3.10 -19.16
CA ASP A 25 7.19 -2.82 -19.77
C ASP A 25 7.97 -1.70 -19.06
N LYS A 26 7.35 -1.03 -18.07
CA LYS A 26 7.90 0.17 -17.43
C LYS A 26 7.70 0.15 -15.91
N PRO A 27 8.66 0.70 -15.14
CA PRO A 27 8.53 0.80 -13.69
C PRO A 27 7.25 1.53 -13.22
N GLN A 28 6.80 2.52 -13.98
CA GLN A 28 5.58 3.28 -13.69
C GLN A 28 4.31 2.42 -13.78
N LYS A 29 4.31 1.33 -14.57
CA LYS A 29 3.21 0.36 -14.64
C LYS A 29 3.33 -0.74 -13.58
N ALA A 30 4.56 -1.18 -13.29
CA ALA A 30 4.82 -2.19 -12.27
C ALA A 30 4.56 -1.68 -10.84
N PHE A 31 4.87 -0.41 -10.57
CA PHE A 31 4.72 0.18 -9.23
C PHE A 31 3.28 0.13 -8.69
N PRO A 32 2.24 0.53 -9.44
CA PRO A 32 0.83 0.36 -9.03
C PRO A 32 0.49 -1.06 -8.57
N ILE A 33 0.87 -2.08 -9.35
CA ILE A 33 0.56 -3.50 -9.07
C ILE A 33 1.23 -3.93 -7.77
N LEU A 34 2.54 -3.67 -7.63
CA LEU A 34 3.29 -3.94 -6.40
C LEU A 34 2.62 -3.28 -5.18
N MET A 35 2.18 -2.02 -5.32
CA MET A 35 1.59 -1.27 -4.22
C MET A 35 0.21 -1.81 -3.82
N VAL A 36 -0.66 -2.12 -4.77
CA VAL A 36 -1.98 -2.72 -4.50
C VAL A 36 -1.79 -4.09 -3.82
N ALA A 37 -0.96 -4.96 -4.40
CA ALA A 37 -0.65 -6.27 -3.82
C ALA A 37 -0.10 -6.16 -2.39
N THR A 38 0.79 -5.20 -2.15
CA THR A 38 1.41 -4.97 -0.84
C THR A 38 0.44 -4.41 0.19
N LEU A 39 -0.32 -3.37 -0.16
CA LEU A 39 -1.19 -2.67 0.79
C LEU A 39 -2.45 -3.48 1.13
N LEU A 40 -3.02 -4.18 0.15
CA LEU A 40 -4.27 -4.91 0.32
C LEU A 40 -4.08 -6.40 0.65
N ASN A 41 -2.84 -6.90 0.57
CA ASN A 41 -2.54 -8.32 0.75
C ASN A 41 -3.40 -9.20 -0.17
N VAL A 42 -3.29 -8.91 -1.45
CA VAL A 42 -3.96 -9.62 -2.56
C VAL A 42 -2.89 -10.22 -3.47
N SER A 43 -3.30 -11.15 -4.34
CA SER A 43 -2.43 -11.70 -5.37
C SER A 43 -2.00 -10.65 -6.40
N ASP A 44 -0.95 -10.94 -7.16
CA ASP A 44 -0.47 -10.02 -8.20
C ASP A 44 -1.51 -9.90 -9.33
N GLU A 45 -2.23 -10.99 -9.62
CA GLU A 45 -3.33 -11.00 -10.60
C GLU A 45 -4.50 -10.11 -10.15
N GLU A 46 -4.92 -10.22 -8.89
CA GLU A 46 -5.95 -9.32 -8.33
C GLU A 46 -5.51 -7.85 -8.33
N ALA A 47 -4.22 -7.60 -8.08
CA ALA A 47 -3.66 -6.26 -8.10
C ALA A 47 -3.62 -5.68 -9.51
N GLU A 48 -3.29 -6.49 -10.52
CA GLU A 48 -3.33 -6.10 -11.94
C GLU A 48 -4.76 -5.78 -12.39
N ASP A 49 -5.74 -6.62 -12.01
CA ASP A 49 -7.17 -6.41 -12.30
C ASP A 49 -7.76 -5.15 -11.63
N ALA A 50 -7.08 -4.62 -10.61
CA ALA A 50 -7.47 -3.38 -9.95
C ALA A 50 -7.03 -2.13 -10.71
N ILE A 51 -6.05 -2.23 -11.62
CA ILE A 51 -5.45 -1.07 -12.28
C ILE A 51 -6.42 -0.46 -13.30
N THR A 52 -6.62 0.85 -13.20
CA THR A 52 -7.49 1.66 -14.08
C THR A 52 -6.74 2.78 -14.81
N ASP A 53 -5.43 2.91 -14.55
CA ASP A 53 -4.53 3.91 -15.13
C ASP A 53 -4.62 3.95 -16.67
N GLY A 54 -4.71 5.17 -17.21
CA GLY A 54 -4.82 5.40 -18.64
C GLY A 54 -5.47 6.73 -19.00
N SER A 55 -5.62 6.99 -20.29
CA SER A 55 -6.32 8.20 -20.74
C SER A 55 -7.75 8.21 -20.20
N MET A 56 -8.21 9.35 -19.66
CA MET A 56 -9.54 9.51 -19.05
C MET A 56 -9.76 8.65 -17.78
N ASP A 57 -8.71 8.41 -16.99
CA ASP A 57 -8.78 7.80 -15.65
C ASP A 57 -9.30 8.74 -14.54
N ARG A 58 -9.43 10.04 -14.84
CA ARG A 58 -9.84 11.07 -13.86
C ARG A 58 -8.96 11.08 -12.59
N GLY A 59 -7.70 10.69 -12.70
CA GLY A 59 -6.76 10.58 -11.59
C GLY A 59 -6.94 9.35 -10.70
N VAL A 60 -7.77 8.38 -11.11
CA VAL A 60 -7.96 7.10 -10.42
C VAL A 60 -7.12 6.04 -11.13
N ASP A 61 -5.99 5.70 -10.53
CA ASP A 61 -5.02 4.79 -11.15
C ASP A 61 -5.31 3.32 -10.82
N ALA A 62 -6.01 3.06 -9.70
CA ALA A 62 -6.56 1.74 -9.39
C ALA A 62 -7.79 1.81 -8.47
N VAL A 63 -8.64 0.79 -8.57
CA VAL A 63 -9.81 0.57 -7.70
C VAL A 63 -9.89 -0.89 -7.28
N TYR A 64 -10.02 -1.14 -5.98
CA TYR A 64 -10.28 -2.46 -5.41
C TYR A 64 -11.42 -2.40 -4.39
N VAL A 65 -12.44 -3.22 -4.58
CA VAL A 65 -13.54 -3.38 -3.61
C VAL A 65 -13.26 -4.61 -2.77
N ASP A 66 -12.92 -4.42 -1.50
CA ASP A 66 -12.62 -5.49 -0.54
C ASP A 66 -13.89 -5.87 0.23
N ASP A 67 -14.46 -7.01 -0.13
CA ASP A 67 -15.59 -7.64 0.57
C ASP A 67 -15.21 -8.90 1.35
N ARG A 68 -13.90 -9.17 1.49
CA ARG A 68 -13.38 -10.31 2.25
C ARG A 68 -13.69 -10.13 3.74
N ASP A 69 -14.01 -11.23 4.40
CA ASP A 69 -14.31 -11.28 5.85
C ASP A 69 -15.47 -10.36 6.27
N GLY A 70 -16.41 -10.07 5.36
CA GLY A 70 -17.56 -9.20 5.63
C GLY A 70 -17.24 -7.71 5.65
N ARG A 71 -16.05 -7.32 5.16
CA ARG A 71 -15.70 -5.91 4.93
C ARG A 71 -16.52 -5.34 3.77
N ASN A 72 -16.53 -4.01 3.67
CA ASN A 72 -17.11 -3.28 2.55
C ASN A 72 -16.26 -2.04 2.30
N SER A 73 -14.97 -2.29 2.01
CA SER A 73 -13.97 -1.23 1.86
C SER A 73 -13.68 -1.01 0.38
N ILE A 74 -13.89 0.21 -0.08
CA ILE A 74 -13.64 0.66 -1.45
C ILE A 74 -12.31 1.40 -1.44
N HIS A 75 -11.27 0.76 -1.99
CA HIS A 75 -9.94 1.33 -2.08
C HIS A 75 -9.75 2.00 -3.44
N ILE A 76 -9.34 3.27 -3.41
CA ILE A 76 -9.09 4.09 -4.60
C ILE A 76 -7.67 4.63 -4.49
N PHE A 77 -6.87 4.38 -5.53
CA PHE A 77 -5.45 4.70 -5.51
C PHE A 77 -5.09 5.77 -6.53
N GLN A 78 -4.10 6.55 -6.13
CA GLN A 78 -3.35 7.38 -7.05
C GLN A 78 -1.85 7.21 -6.80
N PHE A 79 -1.12 6.95 -7.87
CA PHE A 79 0.28 6.55 -7.85
C PHE A 79 1.19 7.64 -8.42
N LYS A 80 2.37 7.77 -7.81
CA LYS A 80 3.46 8.58 -8.37
C LYS A 80 4.79 7.89 -8.19
N TYR A 81 5.34 7.42 -9.31
CA TYR A 81 6.66 6.80 -9.33
C TYR A 81 7.72 7.69 -9.99
N ALA A 82 8.76 8.01 -9.23
CA ALA A 82 9.98 8.67 -9.66
C ALA A 82 11.05 7.62 -10.00
N ASP A 83 11.39 7.52 -11.27
CA ASP A 83 12.33 6.54 -11.80
C ASP A 83 13.81 6.87 -11.56
N THR A 84 14.08 8.07 -11.01
CA THR A 84 15.42 8.46 -10.58
C THR A 84 15.38 8.98 -9.15
N PHE A 85 16.47 8.75 -8.42
CA PHE A 85 16.58 9.18 -7.02
C PHE A 85 16.42 10.69 -6.87
N GLU A 86 16.91 11.50 -7.82
CA GLU A 86 16.77 12.96 -7.78
C GLU A 86 15.30 13.39 -7.84
N ASN A 87 14.49 12.68 -8.62
CA ASN A 87 13.07 12.97 -8.78
C ASN A 87 12.25 12.59 -7.54
N THR A 88 12.78 11.76 -6.63
CA THR A 88 12.11 11.46 -5.34
C THR A 88 12.00 12.69 -4.44
N LYS A 89 12.85 13.71 -4.67
CA LYS A 89 12.83 14.97 -3.92
C LYS A 89 11.71 15.92 -4.33
N LYS A 90 10.96 15.60 -5.40
CA LYS A 90 9.75 16.35 -5.78
C LYS A 90 8.63 16.00 -4.82
N ASN A 91 7.72 16.94 -4.56
CA ASN A 91 6.49 16.63 -3.83
C ASN A 91 5.51 15.88 -4.72
N PHE A 92 4.66 15.07 -4.08
CA PHE A 92 3.49 14.51 -4.73
C PHE A 92 2.61 15.67 -5.27
N PRO A 93 2.19 15.65 -6.55
CA PRO A 93 1.54 16.81 -7.17
C PRO A 93 0.14 17.09 -6.60
N SER A 94 -0.14 18.36 -6.27
CA SER A 94 -1.40 18.76 -5.63
C SER A 94 -2.60 18.82 -6.56
N ASN A 95 -2.38 18.98 -7.87
CA ASN A 95 -3.42 18.99 -8.90
C ASN A 95 -4.16 17.66 -9.00
N GLU A 96 -3.58 16.60 -8.46
CA GLU A 96 -4.18 15.27 -8.40
C GLU A 96 -5.36 15.21 -7.43
N ILE A 97 -5.33 16.02 -6.36
CA ILE A 97 -6.44 16.15 -5.40
C ILE A 97 -7.70 16.66 -6.12
N ASP A 98 -7.56 17.68 -6.97
CA ASP A 98 -8.69 18.31 -7.64
C ASP A 98 -9.39 17.33 -8.61
N LYS A 99 -8.62 16.46 -9.28
CA LYS A 99 -9.17 15.40 -10.14
C LYS A 99 -9.97 14.38 -9.34
N LEU A 100 -9.41 13.89 -8.22
CA LEU A 100 -10.11 12.93 -7.36
C LEU A 100 -11.36 13.52 -6.73
N VAL A 101 -11.32 14.76 -6.25
CA VAL A 101 -12.51 15.43 -5.69
C VAL A 101 -13.61 15.52 -6.75
N SER A 102 -13.28 15.96 -7.97
CA SER A 102 -14.25 16.01 -9.08
C SER A 102 -14.78 14.62 -9.45
N PHE A 103 -13.94 13.58 -9.39
CA PHE A 103 -14.38 12.20 -9.61
C PHE A 103 -15.37 11.75 -8.52
N PHE A 104 -15.08 12.03 -7.25
CA PHE A 104 -15.93 11.64 -6.14
C PHE A 104 -17.28 12.37 -6.14
N ASP A 105 -17.32 13.65 -6.51
CA ASP A 105 -18.57 14.39 -6.65
C ASP A 105 -19.48 13.69 -7.68
N ASP A 106 -18.97 13.35 -8.87
CA ASP A 106 -19.73 12.62 -9.89
C ASP A 106 -20.09 11.19 -9.46
N LEU A 107 -19.18 10.50 -8.76
CA LEU A 107 -19.36 9.12 -8.30
C LEU A 107 -20.50 9.02 -7.29
N LEU A 108 -20.51 9.91 -6.28
CA LEU A 108 -21.49 9.89 -5.20
C LEU A 108 -22.86 10.42 -5.64
N ASP A 109 -22.90 11.28 -6.66
CA ASP A 109 -24.13 11.72 -7.31
C ASP A 109 -24.72 10.68 -8.30
N LEU A 110 -24.11 9.49 -8.41
CA LEU A 110 -24.49 8.44 -9.34
C LEU A 110 -24.54 8.93 -10.81
N ASN A 111 -23.66 9.87 -11.17
CA ASN A 111 -23.68 10.55 -12.45
C ASN A 111 -23.34 9.58 -13.61
N LYS A 112 -24.35 9.18 -14.39
CA LYS A 112 -24.18 8.27 -15.54
C LYS A 112 -23.36 8.84 -16.69
N SER A 113 -23.10 10.16 -16.72
CA SER A 113 -22.18 10.74 -17.72
C SER A 113 -20.73 10.25 -17.56
N LEU A 114 -20.38 9.66 -16.40
CA LEU A 114 -19.12 8.98 -16.17
C LEU A 114 -18.82 7.93 -17.26
N GLU A 115 -19.83 7.17 -17.72
CA GLU A 115 -19.67 6.17 -18.78
C GLU A 115 -19.02 6.72 -20.06
N LYS A 116 -19.29 7.99 -20.39
CA LYS A 116 -18.77 8.64 -21.61
C LYS A 116 -17.50 9.43 -21.38
N THR A 117 -17.13 9.66 -20.12
CA THR A 117 -16.06 10.59 -19.74
C THR A 117 -14.94 9.94 -18.94
N CYS A 118 -15.05 8.64 -18.66
CA CYS A 118 -13.97 7.82 -18.14
C CYS A 118 -13.63 6.67 -19.09
N ASN A 119 -12.45 6.08 -18.90
CA ASN A 119 -12.06 4.90 -19.66
C ASN A 119 -12.93 3.68 -19.30
N PRO A 120 -13.05 2.67 -20.19
CA PRO A 120 -13.92 1.52 -19.96
C PRO A 120 -13.57 0.68 -18.72
N ILE A 121 -12.28 0.64 -18.34
CA ILE A 121 -11.80 -0.13 -17.19
C ILE A 121 -12.31 0.54 -15.90
N LEU A 122 -12.09 1.84 -15.76
CA LEU A 122 -12.61 2.63 -14.65
C LEU A 122 -14.14 2.60 -14.60
N TRP A 123 -14.83 2.63 -15.74
CA TRP A 123 -16.29 2.50 -15.77
C TRP A 123 -16.79 1.19 -15.16
N ASN A 124 -16.10 0.08 -15.43
CA ASN A 124 -16.44 -1.21 -14.82
C ASN A 124 -16.27 -1.15 -13.30
N LYS A 125 -15.17 -0.57 -12.81
CA LYS A 125 -14.93 -0.38 -11.38
C LYS A 125 -15.92 0.58 -10.72
N ILE A 126 -16.37 1.64 -11.40
CA ILE A 126 -17.42 2.54 -10.90
C ILE A 126 -18.72 1.78 -10.61
N LYS A 127 -19.11 0.84 -11.49
CA LYS A 127 -20.30 0.02 -11.25
C LYS A 127 -20.13 -0.89 -10.04
N GLU A 128 -18.94 -1.46 -9.84
CA GLU A 128 -18.61 -2.25 -8.63
C GLU A 128 -18.70 -1.39 -7.37
N ILE A 129 -18.18 -0.15 -7.42
CA ILE A 129 -18.28 0.81 -6.31
C ILE A 129 -19.74 1.11 -5.99
N TRP A 130 -20.57 1.42 -6.99
CA TRP A 130 -21.99 1.69 -6.75
C TRP A 130 -22.72 0.50 -6.13
N ALA A 131 -22.42 -0.72 -6.55
CA ALA A 131 -22.96 -1.92 -5.92
C ALA A 131 -22.47 -2.09 -4.46
N ALA A 132 -21.23 -1.71 -4.15
CA ALA A 132 -20.69 -1.73 -2.80
C ALA A 132 -21.32 -0.66 -1.89
N LEU A 133 -21.64 0.52 -2.43
CA LEU A 133 -22.31 1.61 -1.71
C LEU A 133 -23.75 1.27 -1.32
N GLU A 134 -24.41 0.33 -2.01
CA GLU A 134 -25.74 -0.17 -1.63
C GLU A 134 -25.70 -1.14 -0.43
N LYS A 135 -24.52 -1.72 -0.12
CA LYS A 135 -24.32 -2.60 1.04
C LYS A 135 -24.15 -1.77 2.33
N SER A 136 -24.34 -2.41 3.48
CA SER A 136 -24.16 -1.75 4.79
C SER A 136 -22.70 -1.36 5.06
N ASN A 137 -22.50 -0.27 5.80
CA ASN A 137 -21.20 0.19 6.31
C ASN A 137 -20.08 0.31 5.26
N PRO A 138 -20.30 1.00 4.12
CA PRO A 138 -19.22 1.24 3.18
C PRO A 138 -18.13 2.10 3.83
N SER A 139 -16.86 1.78 3.56
CA SER A 139 -15.71 2.63 3.85
C SER A 139 -15.00 2.94 2.54
N ILE A 140 -14.62 4.20 2.33
CA ILE A 140 -13.85 4.63 1.15
C ILE A 140 -12.44 4.99 1.62
N GLU A 141 -11.46 4.23 1.15
CA GLU A 141 -10.06 4.38 1.48
C GLU A 141 -9.34 5.00 0.27
N VAL A 142 -8.89 6.24 0.39
CA VAL A 142 -8.17 6.96 -0.68
C VAL A 142 -6.68 6.92 -0.40
N HIS A 143 -5.91 6.35 -1.32
CA HIS A 143 -4.48 6.10 -1.14
C HIS A 143 -3.64 6.93 -2.12
N PHE A 144 -2.90 7.91 -1.60
CA PHE A 144 -1.87 8.61 -2.36
C PHE A 144 -0.53 7.91 -2.16
N CYS A 145 -0.09 7.15 -3.15
CA CYS A 145 1.09 6.31 -3.05
C CYS A 145 2.21 6.82 -3.96
N GLY A 146 3.36 7.15 -3.40
CA GLY A 146 4.50 7.51 -4.23
C GLY A 146 5.83 7.41 -3.53
N ASN A 147 6.88 7.19 -4.31
CA ASN A 147 8.26 7.23 -3.83
C ASN A 147 8.83 8.67 -3.85
N THR A 148 7.96 9.66 -4.01
CA THR A 148 8.27 11.08 -3.93
C THR A 148 8.17 11.57 -2.48
N MET A 149 8.54 12.84 -2.24
CA MET A 149 8.15 13.50 -1.00
C MET A 149 6.64 13.57 -0.93
N GLU A 150 6.13 13.57 0.30
CA GLU A 150 4.71 13.73 0.55
C GLU A 150 4.18 15.06 0.00
N MET A 151 2.86 15.15 -0.15
CA MET A 151 2.20 16.43 -0.41
C MET A 151 2.58 17.45 0.67
N GLN A 152 2.60 18.72 0.31
CA GLN A 152 2.79 19.79 1.29
C GLN A 152 1.66 19.77 2.32
N ASN A 153 1.94 20.18 3.56
CA ASN A 153 0.98 20.04 4.65
C ASN A 153 -0.37 20.73 4.37
N GLY A 154 -0.37 21.94 3.82
CA GLY A 154 -1.62 22.62 3.45
C GLY A 154 -2.43 21.88 2.38
N GLU A 155 -1.76 21.13 1.51
CA GLU A 155 -2.39 20.32 0.47
C GLU A 155 -2.95 19.01 1.02
N LYS A 156 -2.27 18.39 2.00
CA LYS A 156 -2.84 17.27 2.75
C LYS A 156 -4.08 17.67 3.53
N GLU A 157 -4.02 18.82 4.20
CA GLU A 157 -5.17 19.38 4.90
C GLU A 157 -6.33 19.65 3.93
N ARG A 158 -6.03 20.16 2.72
CA ARG A 158 -7.02 20.35 1.65
C ARG A 158 -7.62 19.05 1.14
N ALA A 159 -6.80 18.01 0.93
CA ALA A 159 -7.27 16.68 0.52
C ALA A 159 -8.19 16.08 1.59
N ASN A 160 -7.73 16.10 2.85
CA ASN A 160 -8.52 15.66 4.00
C ASN A 160 -9.84 16.44 4.07
N ALA A 161 -9.80 17.78 4.06
CA ALA A 161 -11.01 18.60 4.18
C ALA A 161 -11.99 18.43 3.01
N SER A 162 -11.49 18.19 1.80
CA SER A 162 -12.34 18.02 0.61
C SER A 162 -12.99 16.64 0.57
N LEU A 163 -12.25 15.59 0.92
CA LEU A 163 -12.71 14.19 0.84
C LEU A 163 -13.45 13.75 2.12
N SER A 164 -13.06 14.22 3.30
CA SER A 164 -13.72 13.91 4.59
C SER A 164 -15.06 14.62 4.80
N LYS A 165 -15.54 15.42 3.82
CA LYS A 165 -16.93 15.90 3.80
C LYS A 165 -17.93 14.74 3.91
N TYR A 166 -17.53 13.57 3.48
CA TYR A 166 -18.29 12.33 3.55
C TYR A 166 -17.79 11.49 4.73
N LYS A 167 -18.69 11.09 5.64
CA LYS A 167 -18.37 10.39 6.91
C LYS A 167 -17.62 9.06 6.75
N TYR A 168 -17.54 8.52 5.54
CA TYR A 168 -17.00 7.21 5.23
C TYR A 168 -15.62 7.27 4.58
N PHE A 169 -15.00 8.44 4.47
CA PHE A 169 -13.71 8.60 3.78
C PHE A 169 -12.54 8.61 4.75
N ASN A 170 -11.53 7.83 4.40
CA ASN A 170 -10.22 7.79 5.03
C ASN A 170 -9.16 8.08 3.96
N VAL A 171 -8.25 9.00 4.25
CA VAL A 171 -7.20 9.41 3.32
C VAL A 171 -5.85 8.96 3.86
N HIS A 172 -5.10 8.23 3.04
CA HIS A 172 -3.81 7.66 3.37
C HIS A 172 -2.73 8.21 2.44
N HIS A 173 -1.59 8.58 3.03
CA HIS A 173 -0.42 9.00 2.28
C HIS A 173 0.70 8.00 2.50
N HIS A 174 1.17 7.40 1.41
CA HIS A 174 2.25 6.42 1.43
C HIS A 174 3.46 7.01 0.70
N SER A 175 4.45 7.45 1.48
CA SER A 175 5.73 7.93 0.98
C SER A 175 6.75 6.79 0.88
N LEU A 176 7.92 7.06 0.30
CA LEU A 176 8.99 6.07 0.19
C LEU A 176 9.31 5.38 1.53
N ASP A 177 9.35 6.14 2.61
CA ASP A 177 9.64 5.64 3.96
C ASP A 177 8.59 4.62 4.41
N THR A 178 7.31 5.01 4.35
CA THR A 178 6.20 4.11 4.72
C THR A 178 6.13 2.89 3.81
N ILE A 179 6.41 3.05 2.51
CA ILE A 179 6.40 1.96 1.53
C ILE A 179 7.46 0.91 1.87
N VAL A 180 8.68 1.35 2.17
CA VAL A 180 9.77 0.44 2.55
C VAL A 180 9.46 -0.22 3.89
N ASN A 181 8.87 0.49 4.85
CA ASN A 181 8.44 -0.10 6.11
C ASN A 181 7.44 -1.24 5.90
N TYR A 182 6.46 -1.12 4.99
CA TYR A 182 5.55 -2.25 4.69
C TYR A 182 6.29 -3.49 4.19
N PHE A 183 7.38 -3.32 3.44
CA PHE A 183 8.19 -4.44 2.96
C PHE A 183 8.99 -5.12 4.08
N VAL A 184 9.37 -4.36 5.10
CA VAL A 184 10.10 -4.85 6.27
C VAL A 184 9.14 -5.48 7.28
N GLU A 185 8.02 -4.81 7.56
CA GLU A 185 6.99 -5.27 8.51
C GLU A 185 6.30 -6.55 8.03
N ARG A 186 6.06 -6.72 6.72
CA ARG A 186 5.62 -8.01 6.16
C ARG A 186 6.61 -9.16 6.40
N LYS A 187 7.88 -8.89 6.70
CA LYS A 187 8.85 -9.93 7.05
C LYS A 187 8.85 -10.30 8.53
N ASN A 188 8.14 -9.56 9.37
CA ASN A 188 8.07 -9.85 10.80
C ASN A 188 6.76 -10.62 11.07
N SER A 189 6.81 -11.95 10.97
CA SER A 189 5.92 -12.76 11.81
C SER A 189 6.20 -12.40 13.27
N VAL A 190 5.16 -12.08 14.01
CA VAL A 190 5.26 -12.06 15.47
C VAL A 190 5.40 -13.51 15.91
N ILE A 191 6.63 -13.91 16.24
CA ILE A 191 6.90 -15.24 16.79
C ILE A 191 6.79 -15.15 18.31
N ASP A 192 5.67 -15.61 18.86
CA ASP A 192 5.47 -15.79 20.31
C ASP A 192 5.93 -17.20 20.71
N GLU A 193 7.20 -17.32 21.08
CA GLU A 193 7.84 -18.57 21.47
C GLU A 193 8.73 -18.37 22.69
N GLN A 194 8.98 -19.45 23.42
CA GLN A 194 9.94 -19.45 24.52
C GLN A 194 11.35 -19.72 23.98
N LEU A 195 12.28 -18.80 24.27
CA LEU A 195 13.70 -18.93 23.94
C LEU A 195 14.47 -19.44 25.17
N GLN A 196 15.17 -20.57 25.01
CA GLN A 196 16.04 -21.09 26.04
C GLN A 196 17.42 -20.43 25.98
N ILE A 197 17.86 -19.84 27.09
CA ILE A 197 19.18 -19.22 27.22
C ILE A 197 20.20 -20.20 27.80
N VAL A 198 21.46 -20.03 27.42
CA VAL A 198 22.60 -20.75 27.99
C VAL A 198 23.00 -20.06 29.28
N ASP A 199 22.98 -20.81 30.38
CA ASP A 199 23.31 -20.37 31.74
C ASP A 199 22.43 -19.22 32.28
N LYS A 200 22.79 -18.75 33.48
CA LYS A 200 22.09 -17.66 34.19
C LYS A 200 22.69 -16.28 33.92
N ASP A 201 23.68 -16.19 33.06
CA ASP A 201 24.38 -14.95 32.73
C ASP A 201 23.62 -14.20 31.63
N TYR A 202 22.55 -13.52 32.05
CA TYR A 202 21.86 -12.55 31.22
C TYR A 202 21.92 -11.15 31.85
N PHE A 203 22.00 -10.13 31.00
CA PHE A 203 21.88 -8.74 31.39
C PHE A 203 20.53 -8.22 30.93
N ASP A 204 19.68 -7.86 31.90
CA ASP A 204 18.41 -7.19 31.64
C ASP A 204 18.58 -5.68 31.88
N ARG A 205 18.18 -4.86 30.91
CA ARG A 205 18.17 -3.40 31.02
C ARG A 205 16.80 -2.90 30.60
N THR A 206 16.14 -2.17 31.50
CA THR A 206 14.92 -1.42 31.18
C THR A 206 15.24 0.07 31.14
N ASP A 207 14.92 0.72 30.03
CA ASP A 207 15.05 2.17 29.83
C ASP A 207 13.70 2.73 29.37
N GLY A 208 12.93 3.29 30.30
CA GLY A 208 11.57 3.77 30.05
C GLY A 208 10.62 2.64 29.64
N SER A 209 10.07 2.74 28.43
CA SER A 209 9.18 1.74 27.82
C SER A 209 9.91 0.61 27.08
N ILE A 210 11.24 0.62 27.05
CA ILE A 210 12.06 -0.36 26.32
C ILE A 210 12.73 -1.30 27.33
N ARG A 211 12.59 -2.61 27.11
CA ARG A 211 13.32 -3.64 27.85
C ARG A 211 14.25 -4.37 26.88
N GLY A 212 15.54 -4.43 27.21
CA GLY A 212 16.55 -5.15 26.46
C GLY A 212 17.11 -6.30 27.29
N LEU A 213 17.28 -7.47 26.67
CA LEU A 213 17.89 -8.64 27.28
C LEU A 213 19.13 -9.03 26.46
N ILE A 214 20.29 -9.09 27.09
CA ILE A 214 21.53 -9.63 26.51
C ILE A 214 21.76 -10.98 27.16
N CYS A 215 21.79 -12.05 26.37
CA CYS A 215 21.99 -13.41 26.85
C CYS A 215 22.76 -14.23 25.81
N THR A 216 23.29 -15.38 26.25
CA THR A 216 23.85 -16.38 25.35
C THR A 216 22.77 -17.38 24.99
N VAL A 217 22.69 -17.80 23.73
CA VAL A 217 21.72 -18.79 23.24
C VAL A 217 22.43 -19.79 22.33
N GLU A 218 21.98 -21.04 22.33
CA GLU A 218 22.46 -22.00 21.34
C GLU A 218 21.88 -21.67 19.96
N ALA A 219 22.69 -21.77 18.90
CA ALA A 219 22.22 -21.48 17.54
C ALA A 219 21.08 -22.42 17.11
N SER A 220 21.04 -23.64 17.63
CA SER A 220 19.95 -24.63 17.46
C SER A 220 18.60 -24.08 17.94
N GLU A 221 18.57 -23.29 19.02
CA GLU A 221 17.33 -22.70 19.53
C GLU A 221 16.77 -21.65 18.59
N ILE A 222 17.65 -20.83 17.98
CA ILE A 222 17.23 -19.87 16.95
C ILE A 222 16.67 -20.61 15.74
N VAL A 223 17.35 -21.66 15.27
CA VAL A 223 16.85 -22.50 14.17
C VAL A 223 15.49 -23.10 14.52
N ARG A 224 15.31 -23.64 15.73
CA ARG A 224 14.02 -24.22 16.18
C ARG A 224 12.89 -23.20 16.11
N ILE A 225 13.11 -21.99 16.61
CA ILE A 225 12.10 -20.93 16.68
C ILE A 225 11.69 -20.47 15.29
N ILE A 226 12.66 -20.34 14.37
CA ILE A 226 12.37 -19.86 13.01
C ILE A 226 11.95 -20.97 12.05
N THR A 227 12.02 -22.25 12.43
CA THR A 227 11.67 -23.37 11.54
C THR A 227 10.15 -23.56 11.47
N ASN A 228 9.60 -23.69 10.27
CA ASN A 228 8.19 -23.97 10.07
C ASN A 228 7.84 -25.36 10.64
N PRO A 229 6.88 -25.45 11.60
CA PRO A 229 6.54 -26.72 12.26
C PRO A 229 5.92 -27.74 11.29
N GLU A 230 5.28 -27.27 10.22
CA GLU A 230 4.66 -28.14 9.20
C GLU A 230 5.66 -28.53 8.10
N ASN A 231 6.66 -27.69 7.84
CA ASN A 231 7.72 -27.97 6.86
C ASN A 231 9.12 -27.58 7.40
N PRO A 232 9.86 -28.54 7.98
CA PRO A 232 11.16 -28.27 8.60
C PRO A 232 12.27 -27.75 7.68
N LYS A 233 12.03 -27.70 6.36
CA LYS A 233 12.96 -27.12 5.38
C LYS A 233 12.73 -25.63 5.12
N GLU A 234 11.70 -25.05 5.72
CA GLU A 234 11.29 -23.66 5.50
C GLU A 234 11.32 -22.85 6.80
N VAL A 235 11.44 -21.53 6.64
CA VAL A 235 11.39 -20.56 7.74
C VAL A 235 9.93 -20.14 7.98
N ARG A 236 9.52 -19.99 9.25
CA ARG A 236 8.23 -19.40 9.65
C ARG A 236 8.13 -18.01 9.02
N LYS A 237 7.07 -17.80 8.23
CA LYS A 237 6.77 -16.52 7.59
C LYS A 237 5.94 -15.68 8.52
#